data_AF-A0A9E3TP03-F1
#
_entry.id   AF-A0A9E3TP03-F1
#
_cell.length_a   1.000
_cell.length_b   1.000
_cell.length_c   1.000
_cell.angle_alpha   90.00
_cell.angle_beta   90.00
_cell.angle_gamma   90.00
#
_symmetry.space_group_name_H-M   'P 1'
#
loop_
_entity.id
_entity.type
_entity.pdbx_description
1 polymer ?
#
loop_
_entity_poly.entity_id
_entity_poly.type
_entity_poly.pdbx_seq_one_letter_code
_entity_poly.pdbx_strand_id
1 'polypeptide(L)'
;MKYFAYGSNCNPAIMKRKGVEFTSRQRATLRGYRLKFNKKSLRESLPDSIGFANINADAEGVVEGVLYEIPDEHWPPLDASERCPEHYKRVRVEVETETKTHECFAYQAQPDKIADGLVPSRNYLNHILTARDFLSQQYYEALDKAATYTGECFCCHNTGEVLFLKEFEQMYTLCQSCREARIVWGDVRGRRLTVPETEAVMTGLVANGSGFSSLQALVEEAIRLALIDP
;
A
#
# COMPACT_ATOMS: atom_id res chain seq x y z
N MET A 1 3.27 -24.70 -7.11
CA MET A 1 3.18 -23.95 -8.41
C MET A 1 3.82 -22.55 -8.32
N LYS A 2 3.93 -21.80 -9.43
CA LYS A 2 4.54 -20.45 -9.49
C LYS A 2 3.50 -19.31 -9.59
N TYR A 3 3.72 -18.23 -8.85
CA TYR A 3 2.85 -17.06 -8.78
C TYR A 3 3.65 -15.75 -8.97
N PHE A 4 3.26 -14.91 -9.92
CA PHE A 4 3.82 -13.58 -10.11
C PHE A 4 2.96 -12.51 -9.40
N ALA A 5 3.53 -11.92 -8.36
CA ALA A 5 2.95 -10.79 -7.64
C ALA A 5 3.51 -9.46 -8.18
N TYR A 6 2.61 -8.52 -8.45
CA TYR A 6 2.96 -7.15 -8.89
C TYR A 6 2.29 -6.05 -8.03
N GLY A 7 1.41 -6.46 -7.09
CA GLY A 7 0.64 -5.58 -6.21
C GLY A 7 1.03 -5.78 -4.74
N SER A 8 0.06 -5.66 -3.82
CA SER A 8 0.33 -5.78 -2.38
C SER A 8 0.99 -7.11 -1.97
N ASN A 9 0.83 -8.18 -2.75
CA ASN A 9 1.44 -9.48 -2.48
C ASN A 9 2.97 -9.49 -2.69
N CYS A 10 3.56 -8.45 -3.27
CA CYS A 10 5.01 -8.23 -3.24
C CYS A 10 5.55 -8.13 -1.80
N ASN A 11 4.69 -7.76 -0.85
CA ASN A 11 5.01 -7.75 0.58
C ASN A 11 4.81 -9.16 1.19
N PRO A 12 5.87 -9.83 1.67
CA PRO A 12 5.75 -11.16 2.28
C PRO A 12 4.90 -11.15 3.56
N ALA A 13 4.82 -10.04 4.29
CA ALA A 13 3.94 -9.92 5.45
C ALA A 13 2.45 -9.83 5.08
N ILE A 14 2.12 -9.42 3.83
CA ILE A 14 0.75 -9.57 3.30
C ILE A 14 0.46 -11.04 3.01
N MET A 15 1.39 -11.75 2.35
CA MET A 15 1.25 -13.19 2.06
C MET A 15 1.04 -14.00 3.34
N LYS A 16 1.86 -13.77 4.37
CA LYS A 16 1.73 -14.42 5.68
C LYS A 16 0.38 -14.12 6.35
N ARG A 17 -0.09 -12.87 6.32
CA ARG A 17 -1.41 -12.49 6.87
C ARG A 17 -2.59 -13.17 6.16
N LYS A 18 -2.41 -13.54 4.90
CA LYS A 18 -3.37 -14.31 4.12
C LYS A 18 -3.30 -15.82 4.37
N GLY A 19 -2.38 -16.29 5.22
CA GLY A 19 -2.15 -17.73 5.42
C GLY A 19 -1.47 -18.42 4.23
N VAL A 20 -0.70 -17.67 3.43
CA VAL A 20 0.00 -18.18 2.25
C VAL A 20 1.49 -18.26 2.55
N GLU A 21 2.02 -19.48 2.61
CA GLU A 21 3.46 -19.72 2.68
C GLU A 21 4.05 -19.93 1.28
N PHE A 22 5.36 -19.72 1.15
CA PHE A 22 6.10 -19.87 -0.10
C PHE A 22 7.49 -20.43 0.19
N THR A 23 8.04 -21.20 -0.74
CA THR A 23 9.36 -21.84 -0.61
C THR A 23 10.49 -20.96 -1.13
N SER A 24 10.20 -20.12 -2.12
CA SER A 24 11.17 -19.18 -2.69
C SER A 24 10.49 -17.93 -3.23
N ARG A 25 11.28 -16.86 -3.38
CA ARG A 25 10.88 -15.63 -4.07
C ARG A 25 12.07 -15.03 -4.80
N GLN A 26 11.85 -14.50 -5.99
CA GLN A 26 12.88 -13.85 -6.81
C GLN A 26 12.30 -12.71 -7.64
N ARG A 27 13.17 -11.83 -8.11
CA ARG A 27 12.80 -10.74 -9.02
C ARG A 27 12.35 -11.32 -10.36
N ALA A 28 11.27 -10.78 -10.90
CA ALA A 28 10.78 -11.16 -12.21
C ALA A 28 10.14 -9.97 -12.93
N THR A 29 10.16 -10.03 -14.25
CA THR A 29 9.66 -8.99 -15.14
C THR A 29 8.62 -9.57 -16.09
N LEU A 30 7.46 -8.93 -16.18
CA LEU A 30 6.40 -9.25 -17.12
C LEU A 30 6.36 -8.19 -18.23
N ARG A 31 6.74 -8.58 -19.45
CA ARG A 31 6.68 -7.71 -20.65
C ARG A 31 5.33 -7.82 -21.34
N GLY A 32 4.94 -6.80 -22.11
CA GLY A 32 3.66 -6.77 -22.81
C GLY A 32 2.48 -6.38 -21.90
N TYR A 33 2.78 -5.91 -20.68
CA TYR A 33 1.77 -5.46 -19.71
C TYR A 33 2.21 -4.18 -19.02
N ARG A 34 1.25 -3.37 -18.59
CA ARG A 34 1.46 -2.21 -17.74
C ARG A 34 0.68 -2.35 -16.44
N LEU A 35 1.33 -1.97 -15.35
CA LEU A 35 0.68 -1.83 -14.05
C LEU A 35 -0.23 -0.60 -14.06
N LYS A 36 -1.51 -0.80 -13.72
CA LYS A 36 -2.47 0.28 -13.47
C LYS A 36 -3.12 0.09 -12.11
N PHE A 37 -3.45 1.19 -11.44
CA PHE A 37 -4.25 1.16 -10.22
C PHE A 37 -5.73 1.34 -10.55
N ASN A 38 -6.27 0.53 -11.46
CA ASN A 38 -7.64 0.68 -11.97
C ASN A 38 -8.63 -0.35 -11.43
N LYS A 39 -8.22 -1.23 -10.51
CA LYS A 39 -9.16 -2.17 -9.88
C LYS A 39 -9.92 -1.46 -8.76
N LYS A 40 -11.24 -1.38 -8.86
CA LYS A 40 -12.12 -0.68 -7.89
C LYS A 40 -11.95 -1.18 -6.47
N SER A 41 -11.83 -0.29 -5.49
CA SER A 41 -12.03 -0.69 -4.10
C SER A 41 -13.51 -1.01 -3.85
N LEU A 42 -13.86 -2.30 -3.71
CA LEU A 42 -15.23 -2.72 -3.36
C LEU A 42 -15.42 -2.82 -1.83
N ARG A 43 -14.75 -1.93 -1.10
CA ARG A 43 -14.85 -1.83 0.36
C ARG A 43 -15.56 -0.53 0.67
N GLU A 44 -16.72 -0.60 1.31
CA GLU A 44 -17.54 0.58 1.67
C GLU A 44 -16.78 1.59 2.55
N SER A 45 -15.77 1.12 3.28
CA SER A 45 -14.98 1.96 4.16
C SER A 45 -13.91 2.78 3.43
N LEU A 46 -13.64 2.52 2.14
CA LEU A 46 -12.67 3.27 1.34
C LEU A 46 -13.38 4.17 0.32
N PRO A 47 -12.82 5.34 -0.01
CA PRO A 47 -13.33 6.18 -1.08
C PRO A 47 -13.40 5.46 -2.43
N ASP A 48 -14.42 5.76 -3.24
CA ASP A 48 -14.63 5.14 -4.55
C ASP A 48 -13.51 5.44 -5.57
N SER A 49 -12.74 6.51 -5.35
CA SER A 49 -11.57 6.86 -6.16
C SER A 49 -10.33 6.02 -5.85
N ILE A 50 -10.39 5.12 -4.86
CA ILE A 50 -9.30 4.20 -4.55
C ILE A 50 -9.23 3.04 -5.55
N GLY A 51 -8.06 2.89 -6.15
CA GLY A 51 -7.69 1.82 -7.05
C GLY A 51 -6.63 0.88 -6.49
N PHE A 52 -6.81 -0.42 -6.75
CA PHE A 52 -5.81 -1.46 -6.49
C PHE A 52 -5.09 -1.85 -7.78
N ALA A 53 -3.91 -2.46 -7.62
CA ALA A 53 -3.06 -2.88 -8.73
C ALA A 53 -3.78 -3.86 -9.66
N ASN A 54 -3.54 -3.69 -10.95
CA ASN A 54 -3.98 -4.57 -12.02
C ASN A 54 -2.91 -4.57 -13.13
N ILE A 55 -2.85 -5.67 -13.88
CA ILE A 55 -2.04 -5.76 -15.11
C ILE A 55 -2.95 -5.61 -16.33
N ASN A 56 -2.63 -4.67 -17.20
CA ASN A 56 -3.33 -4.44 -18.45
C ASN A 56 -2.38 -4.69 -19.62
N ALA A 57 -2.87 -5.31 -20.70
CA ALA A 57 -2.07 -5.52 -21.90
C ALA A 57 -1.56 -4.17 -22.46
N ASP A 58 -0.27 -4.13 -22.78
CA ASP A 58 0.43 -2.98 -23.36
C ASP A 58 1.72 -3.50 -23.97
N ALA A 59 1.84 -3.50 -25.31
CA ALA A 59 2.97 -4.10 -26.01
C ALA A 59 4.34 -3.54 -25.58
N GLU A 60 4.38 -2.25 -25.23
CA GLU A 60 5.58 -1.56 -24.75
C GLU A 60 5.66 -1.51 -23.21
N GLY A 61 4.69 -2.12 -22.55
CA GLY A 61 4.58 -2.15 -21.09
C GLY A 61 5.55 -3.14 -20.46
N VAL A 62 6.05 -2.77 -19.30
CA VAL A 62 6.84 -3.63 -18.41
C VAL A 62 6.28 -3.53 -17.00
N VAL A 63 6.08 -4.68 -16.35
CA VAL A 63 5.72 -4.79 -14.94
C VAL A 63 6.79 -5.57 -14.21
N GLU A 64 7.44 -4.93 -13.24
CA GLU A 64 8.36 -5.62 -12.33
C GLU A 64 7.61 -6.09 -11.08
N GLY A 65 8.04 -7.23 -10.55
CA GLY A 65 7.41 -7.84 -9.40
C GLY A 65 8.19 -9.01 -8.83
N VAL A 66 7.50 -9.82 -8.03
CA VAL A 66 8.07 -10.94 -7.29
C VAL A 66 7.47 -12.25 -7.79
N LEU A 67 8.32 -13.15 -8.27
CA LEU A 67 7.94 -14.51 -8.60
C LEU A 67 8.10 -15.40 -7.36
N TYR A 68 6.98 -15.91 -6.86
CA TYR A 68 6.91 -16.85 -5.75
C TYR A 68 6.79 -18.30 -6.23
N GLU A 69 7.37 -19.22 -5.46
CA GLU A 69 7.01 -20.63 -5.50
C GLU A 69 6.12 -20.96 -4.30
N ILE A 70 4.88 -21.36 -4.57
CA ILE A 70 3.82 -21.56 -3.58
C ILE A 70 3.42 -23.04 -3.57
N PRO A 71 3.49 -23.73 -2.42
CA PRO A 71 2.97 -25.08 -2.26
C PRO A 71 1.48 -25.15 -2.61
N ASP A 72 1.03 -26.27 -3.16
CA ASP A 72 -0.30 -26.37 -3.76
C ASP A 72 -1.44 -26.13 -2.74
N GLU A 73 -1.22 -26.49 -1.47
CA GLU A 73 -2.13 -26.25 -0.34
C GLU A 73 -2.40 -24.77 -0.03
N HIS A 74 -1.53 -23.85 -0.46
CA HIS A 74 -1.68 -22.41 -0.22
C HIS A 74 -2.34 -21.65 -1.38
N TRP A 75 -2.75 -22.33 -2.45
CA TRP A 75 -3.51 -21.70 -3.55
C TRP A 75 -4.95 -21.34 -3.20
N PRO A 76 -5.73 -22.20 -2.51
CA PRO A 76 -7.07 -21.83 -2.05
C PRO A 76 -7.13 -20.57 -1.18
N PRO A 77 -6.29 -20.38 -0.14
CA PRO A 77 -6.29 -19.12 0.62
C PRO A 77 -5.83 -17.92 -0.23
N LEU A 78 -4.91 -18.12 -1.18
CA LEU A 78 -4.52 -17.07 -2.11
C LEU A 78 -5.70 -16.63 -3.00
N ASP A 79 -6.44 -17.58 -3.60
CA ASP A 79 -7.65 -17.30 -4.39
C ASP A 79 -8.70 -16.54 -3.59
N ALA A 80 -9.00 -17.04 -2.38
CA ALA A 80 -9.98 -16.42 -1.50
C ALA A 80 -9.59 -14.96 -1.19
N SER A 81 -8.29 -14.71 -0.98
CA SER A 81 -7.79 -13.36 -0.70
C SER A 81 -7.91 -12.40 -1.89
N GLU A 82 -7.79 -12.90 -3.11
CA GLU A 82 -7.97 -12.14 -4.36
C GLU A 82 -9.45 -12.11 -4.79
N ARG A 83 -10.32 -12.84 -4.07
CA ARG A 83 -11.73 -13.09 -4.43
C ARG A 83 -11.82 -13.60 -5.87
N CYS A 84 -11.01 -14.60 -6.16
CA CYS A 84 -10.96 -15.24 -7.46
C CYS A 84 -12.04 -16.33 -7.58
N PRO A 85 -12.79 -16.41 -8.69
CA PRO A 85 -12.63 -15.61 -9.93
C PRO A 85 -13.44 -14.30 -10.00
N GLU A 86 -14.23 -13.94 -8.99
CA GLU A 86 -15.24 -12.87 -9.09
C GLU A 86 -14.66 -11.46 -9.21
N HIS A 87 -13.53 -11.19 -8.59
CA HIS A 87 -12.87 -9.87 -8.60
C HIS A 87 -11.63 -9.85 -9.46
N TYR A 88 -10.79 -10.86 -9.28
CA TYR A 88 -9.64 -11.13 -10.12
C TYR A 88 -9.80 -12.53 -10.70
N LYS A 89 -9.42 -12.70 -11.96
CA LYS A 89 -9.24 -14.03 -12.55
C LYS A 89 -7.76 -14.41 -12.51
N ARG A 90 -7.47 -15.71 -12.41
CA ARG A 90 -6.13 -16.21 -12.70
C ARG A 90 -5.87 -16.12 -14.19
N VAL A 91 -4.68 -15.64 -14.55
CA VAL A 91 -4.17 -15.64 -15.92
C VAL A 91 -2.81 -16.33 -15.93
N ARG A 92 -2.52 -17.10 -16.98
CA ARG A 92 -1.18 -17.61 -17.24
C ARG A 92 -0.36 -16.53 -17.93
N VAL A 93 0.84 -16.29 -17.44
CA VAL A 93 1.77 -15.31 -17.98
C VAL A 93 3.18 -15.89 -18.00
N GLU A 94 4.01 -15.36 -18.88
CA GLU A 94 5.43 -15.65 -18.94
C GLU A 94 6.20 -14.47 -18.34
N VAL A 95 7.06 -14.76 -17.37
CA VAL A 95 7.89 -13.74 -16.72
C VAL A 95 9.37 -14.07 -16.87
N GLU A 96 10.17 -13.04 -17.07
CA GLU A 96 11.62 -13.12 -17.21
C GLU A 96 12.28 -12.96 -15.84
N THR A 97 13.15 -13.90 -15.48
CA THR A 97 14.09 -13.78 -14.36
C THR A 97 15.50 -13.56 -14.93
N GLU A 98 16.50 -13.34 -14.07
CA GLU A 98 17.90 -13.17 -14.53
C GLU A 98 18.43 -14.39 -15.30
N THR A 99 17.89 -15.59 -15.04
CA THR A 99 18.41 -16.84 -15.60
C THR A 99 17.57 -17.41 -16.75
N LYS A 100 16.25 -17.20 -16.72
CA LYS A 100 15.32 -17.78 -17.71
C LYS A 100 13.91 -17.20 -17.61
N THR A 101 13.08 -17.58 -18.58
CA THR A 101 11.63 -17.36 -18.58
C THR A 101 10.90 -18.43 -17.79
N HIS A 102 9.83 -18.04 -17.11
CA HIS A 102 8.97 -18.90 -16.31
C HIS A 102 7.50 -18.69 -16.68
N GLU A 103 6.80 -19.78 -17.02
CA GLU A 103 5.35 -19.79 -16.98
C GLU A 103 4.87 -19.79 -15.52
N CYS A 104 3.92 -18.91 -15.21
CA CYS A 104 3.34 -18.78 -13.88
C CYS A 104 1.92 -18.22 -13.94
N PHE A 105 1.24 -18.20 -12.79
CA PHE A 105 -0.04 -17.50 -12.68
C PHE A 105 0.16 -16.09 -12.15
N ALA A 106 -0.65 -15.16 -12.65
CA ALA A 106 -0.89 -13.86 -12.05
C ALA A 106 -2.40 -13.68 -11.87
N TYR A 107 -2.81 -12.68 -11.10
CA TYR A 107 -4.21 -12.28 -11.00
C TYR A 107 -4.44 -11.05 -11.88
N GLN A 108 -5.53 -11.02 -12.65
CA GLN A 108 -5.93 -9.87 -13.45
C GLN A 108 -7.36 -9.49 -13.09
N ALA A 109 -7.63 -8.21 -12.87
CA ALA A 109 -8.95 -7.75 -12.45
C ALA A 109 -10.01 -8.08 -13.51
N GLN A 110 -11.21 -8.43 -13.06
CA GLN A 110 -12.33 -8.67 -13.95
C GLN A 110 -12.79 -7.36 -14.63
N PRO A 111 -13.28 -7.40 -15.89
CA PRO A 111 -13.66 -6.20 -16.64
C PRO A 111 -14.74 -5.34 -15.97
N ASP A 112 -15.65 -5.93 -15.19
CA ASP A 112 -16.69 -5.20 -14.46
C ASP A 112 -16.17 -4.58 -13.14
N LYS A 113 -14.97 -4.98 -12.69
CA LYS A 113 -14.33 -4.51 -11.46
C LYS A 113 -13.24 -3.46 -11.68
N ILE A 114 -13.12 -2.92 -12.90
CA ILE A 114 -12.19 -1.82 -13.22
C ILE A 114 -12.92 -0.50 -13.45
N ALA A 115 -12.24 0.62 -13.18
CA ALA A 115 -12.65 1.97 -13.56
C ALA A 115 -11.43 2.86 -13.83
N ASP A 116 -11.62 3.88 -14.64
CA ASP A 116 -10.59 4.89 -14.92
C ASP A 116 -10.56 5.97 -13.84
N GLY A 117 -9.45 6.72 -13.79
CA GLY A 117 -9.26 7.84 -12.85
C GLY A 117 -9.00 7.42 -11.39
N LEU A 118 -8.90 6.11 -11.11
CA LEU A 118 -8.59 5.61 -9.79
C LEU A 118 -7.10 5.78 -9.44
N VAL A 119 -6.83 5.98 -8.15
CA VAL A 119 -5.48 6.13 -7.59
C VAL A 119 -5.28 5.23 -6.36
N PRO A 120 -4.07 4.71 -6.12
CA PRO A 120 -3.81 3.94 -4.92
C PRO A 120 -3.81 4.83 -3.67
N SER A 121 -4.08 4.25 -2.52
CA SER A 121 -3.66 4.89 -1.27
C SER A 121 -2.15 4.74 -1.07
N ARG A 122 -1.52 5.69 -0.36
CA ARG A 122 -0.12 5.56 0.02
C ARG A 122 0.13 4.30 0.86
N ASN A 123 -0.80 3.89 1.74
CA ASN A 123 -0.68 2.62 2.48
C ASN A 123 -0.57 1.41 1.55
N TYR A 124 -1.40 1.37 0.50
CA TYR A 124 -1.40 0.27 -0.45
C TYR A 124 -0.11 0.25 -1.27
N LEU A 125 0.29 1.41 -1.79
CA LEU A 125 1.52 1.56 -2.56
C LEU A 125 2.75 1.16 -1.74
N ASN A 126 2.79 1.51 -0.45
CA ASN A 126 3.86 1.12 0.47
C ASN A 126 4.00 -0.40 0.60
N HIS A 127 2.93 -1.20 0.40
CA HIS A 127 3.07 -2.65 0.34
C HIS A 127 3.88 -3.08 -0.88
N ILE A 128 3.67 -2.48 -2.04
CA ILE A 128 4.45 -2.78 -3.25
C ILE A 128 5.92 -2.36 -3.04
N LEU A 129 6.14 -1.15 -2.51
CA LEU A 129 7.47 -0.60 -2.27
C LEU A 129 8.30 -1.40 -1.25
N THR A 130 7.69 -2.28 -0.44
CA THR A 130 8.49 -3.20 0.41
C THR A 130 9.35 -4.19 -0.37
N ALA A 131 9.07 -4.38 -1.67
CA ALA A 131 9.86 -5.22 -2.55
C ALA A 131 11.04 -4.46 -3.21
N ARG A 132 11.56 -3.41 -2.58
CA ARG A 132 12.68 -2.59 -3.10
C ARG A 132 13.83 -3.43 -3.68
N ASP A 133 14.23 -4.50 -3.00
CA ASP A 133 15.34 -5.37 -3.43
C ASP A 133 15.01 -6.25 -4.66
N PHE A 134 13.73 -6.33 -5.03
CA PHE A 134 13.24 -7.06 -6.20
C PHE A 134 12.83 -6.16 -7.36
N LEU A 135 12.93 -4.83 -7.20
CA LEU A 135 12.59 -3.86 -8.21
C LEU A 135 13.84 -3.11 -8.66
N SER A 136 13.92 -2.75 -9.93
CA SER A 136 14.90 -1.80 -10.42
C SER A 136 14.68 -0.45 -9.75
N GLN A 137 15.77 0.31 -9.60
CA GLN A 137 15.71 1.65 -9.01
C GLN A 137 14.72 2.55 -9.76
N GLN A 138 14.74 2.51 -11.10
CA GLN A 138 13.86 3.33 -11.92
C GLN A 138 12.38 2.97 -11.71
N TYR A 139 12.04 1.68 -11.66
CA TYR A 139 10.67 1.23 -11.44
C TYR A 139 10.19 1.56 -10.03
N TYR A 140 11.05 1.37 -9.02
CA TYR A 140 10.76 1.76 -7.64
C TYR A 140 10.46 3.26 -7.52
N GLU A 141 11.31 4.13 -8.08
CA GLU A 141 11.13 5.58 -8.01
C GLU A 141 9.88 6.04 -8.76
N ALA A 142 9.56 5.40 -9.89
CA ALA A 142 8.32 5.68 -10.63
C ALA A 142 7.08 5.30 -9.81
N LEU A 143 7.11 4.17 -9.10
CA LEU A 143 6.05 3.78 -8.17
C LEU A 143 5.94 4.75 -7.00
N ASP A 144 7.05 5.12 -6.38
CA ASP A 144 7.05 5.96 -5.18
C ASP A 144 6.51 7.37 -5.46
N LYS A 145 6.77 7.90 -6.67
CA LYS A 145 6.26 9.17 -7.17
C LYS A 145 4.88 9.09 -7.81
N ALA A 146 4.27 7.90 -7.87
CA ALA A 146 2.93 7.75 -8.44
C ALA A 146 1.92 8.62 -7.68
N ALA A 147 0.95 9.19 -8.40
CA ALA A 147 -0.14 9.91 -7.77
C ALA A 147 -0.91 8.98 -6.82
N THR A 148 -1.15 9.47 -5.61
CA THR A 148 -1.88 8.77 -4.56
C THR A 148 -3.15 9.52 -4.21
N TYR A 149 -4.04 8.85 -3.48
CA TYR A 149 -5.24 9.48 -2.95
C TYR A 149 -4.89 10.65 -2.02
N THR A 150 -5.58 11.77 -2.25
CA THR A 150 -5.55 12.94 -1.37
C THR A 150 -6.86 13.11 -0.63
N GLY A 151 -6.78 13.60 0.60
CA GLY A 151 -7.93 13.87 1.45
C GLY A 151 -7.55 14.77 2.61
N GLU A 152 -8.52 15.05 3.47
CA GLU A 152 -8.30 15.82 4.69
C GLU A 152 -7.71 14.92 5.80
N CYS A 153 -6.69 15.41 6.48
CA CYS A 153 -6.16 14.80 7.70
C CYS A 153 -7.13 15.05 8.86
N PHE A 154 -7.65 14.00 9.48
CA PHE A 154 -8.53 14.08 10.65
C PHE A 154 -7.92 14.86 11.82
N CYS A 155 -6.58 14.87 11.92
CA CYS A 155 -5.86 15.37 13.09
C CYS A 155 -5.42 16.84 12.98
N CYS A 156 -5.13 17.33 11.78
CA CYS A 156 -4.68 18.71 11.56
C CYS A 156 -5.48 19.46 10.48
N HIS A 157 -6.51 18.84 9.91
CA HIS A 157 -7.37 19.37 8.86
C HIS A 157 -6.67 19.77 7.56
N ASN A 158 -5.37 19.46 7.40
CA ASN A 158 -4.67 19.73 6.15
C ASN A 158 -5.13 18.77 5.05
N THR A 159 -5.35 19.30 3.84
CA THR A 159 -5.71 18.51 2.65
C THR A 159 -4.45 18.17 1.85
N GLY A 160 -4.23 16.89 1.59
CA GLY A 160 -3.05 16.40 0.87
C GLY A 160 -3.01 14.88 0.82
N GLU A 161 -1.83 14.30 0.62
CA GLU A 161 -1.67 12.84 0.73
C GLU A 161 -1.98 12.38 2.15
N VAL A 162 -2.85 11.37 2.28
CA VAL A 162 -3.25 10.81 3.56
C VAL A 162 -3.07 9.30 3.60
N LEU A 163 -2.81 8.81 4.81
CA LEU A 163 -2.75 7.42 5.16
C LEU A 163 -4.05 7.02 5.85
N PHE A 164 -4.61 5.90 5.42
CA PHE A 164 -5.78 5.30 6.04
C PHE A 164 -5.35 4.50 7.27
N LEU A 165 -6.10 4.69 8.35
CA LEU A 165 -5.88 4.07 9.64
C LEU A 165 -7.22 3.57 10.17
N LYS A 166 -7.33 2.27 10.41
CA LYS A 166 -8.50 1.69 11.06
C LYS A 166 -8.26 1.65 12.57
N GLU A 167 -9.16 2.24 13.34
CA GLU A 167 -9.20 2.15 14.80
C GLU A 167 -10.61 1.72 15.22
N PHE A 168 -10.71 0.57 15.89
CA PHE A 168 -11.97 -0.15 16.09
C PHE A 168 -12.71 -0.39 14.75
N GLU A 169 -13.96 0.08 14.63
CA GLU A 169 -14.73 0.00 13.39
C GLU A 169 -14.66 1.26 12.52
N GLN A 170 -13.96 2.29 12.99
CA GLN A 170 -13.86 3.57 12.28
C GLN A 170 -12.57 3.66 11.47
N MET A 171 -12.68 4.27 10.29
CA MET A 171 -11.52 4.60 9.46
C MET A 171 -11.25 6.09 9.56
N TYR A 172 -9.98 6.42 9.77
CA TYR A 172 -9.45 7.77 9.83
C TYR A 172 -8.41 7.97 8.74
N THR A 173 -8.27 9.20 8.26
CA THR A 173 -7.22 9.64 7.34
C THR A 173 -6.25 10.54 8.08
N LEU A 174 -4.96 10.24 8.04
CA LEU A 174 -3.92 11.05 8.66
C LEU A 174 -2.86 11.43 7.63
N CYS A 175 -2.40 12.68 7.62
CA CYS A 175 -1.16 13.02 6.92
C CYS A 175 0.03 12.28 7.56
N GLN A 176 1.13 12.17 6.81
CA GLN A 176 2.32 11.45 7.27
C GLN A 176 2.82 11.96 8.64
N SER A 177 2.97 13.27 8.79
CA SER A 177 3.47 13.89 10.03
C SER A 177 2.60 13.54 11.24
N CYS A 178 1.27 13.63 11.13
CA CYS A 178 0.35 13.30 12.23
C CYS A 178 0.39 11.81 12.58
N ARG A 179 0.52 10.93 11.58
CA ARG A 179 0.66 9.48 11.82
C ARG A 179 1.97 9.16 12.55
N GLU A 180 3.06 9.80 12.17
CA GLU A 180 4.37 9.61 12.80
C GLU A 180 4.39 10.16 14.23
N ALA A 181 3.79 11.33 14.47
CA ALA A 181 3.58 11.87 15.82
C ALA A 181 2.90 10.85 16.74
N ARG A 182 1.82 10.22 16.25
CA ARG A 182 1.09 9.18 16.98
C ARG A 182 1.96 7.99 17.38
N ILE A 183 2.98 7.66 16.58
CA ILE A 183 3.95 6.59 16.87
C ILE A 183 4.94 7.07 17.94
N VAL A 184 5.50 8.28 17.76
CA VAL A 184 6.54 8.86 18.65
C VAL A 184 5.97 9.14 20.04
N TRP A 185 4.83 9.82 20.13
CA TRP A 185 4.20 10.17 21.42
C TRP A 185 3.53 8.99 22.13
N GLY A 186 3.53 7.82 21.50
CA GLY A 186 3.09 6.57 22.10
C GLY A 186 4.03 5.98 23.16
N ASP A 187 5.19 6.59 23.39
CA ASP A 187 6.24 6.00 24.22
C ASP A 187 6.25 6.46 25.69
N VAL A 188 5.43 7.45 26.09
CA VAL A 188 5.50 7.96 27.48
C VAL A 188 5.01 6.95 28.52
N ARG A 189 4.20 5.95 28.12
CA ARG A 189 3.62 4.90 29.01
C ARG A 189 3.35 3.56 28.31
N GLY A 190 4.06 3.24 27.23
CA GLY A 190 3.94 1.97 26.52
C GLY A 190 2.64 1.75 25.74
N ARG A 191 1.89 2.80 25.39
CA ARG A 191 0.73 2.72 24.50
C ARG A 191 0.72 3.84 23.47
N ARG A 192 0.42 3.51 22.22
CA ARG A 192 0.18 4.48 21.15
C ARG A 192 -1.05 5.34 21.49
N LEU A 193 -0.97 6.65 21.26
CA LEU A 193 -2.14 7.52 21.35
C LEU A 193 -3.23 7.04 20.39
N THR A 194 -4.51 7.24 20.71
CA THR A 194 -5.64 7.06 19.79
C THR A 194 -5.69 8.19 18.76
N VAL A 195 -6.51 8.07 17.72
CA VAL A 195 -6.67 9.16 16.75
C VAL A 195 -7.22 10.43 17.42
N PRO A 196 -8.28 10.36 18.27
CA PRO A 196 -8.77 11.54 19.00
C PRO A 196 -7.74 12.13 19.98
N GLU A 197 -6.92 11.29 20.64
CA GLU A 197 -5.84 11.80 21.49
C GLU A 197 -4.77 12.55 20.68
N THR A 198 -4.44 12.04 19.49
CA THR A 198 -3.49 12.72 18.59
C THR A 198 -4.08 14.04 18.09
N GLU A 199 -5.36 14.05 17.69
CA GLU A 199 -6.09 15.27 17.30
C GLU A 199 -6.13 16.32 18.41
N ALA A 200 -6.41 15.94 19.66
CA ALA A 200 -6.42 16.88 20.78
C ALA A 200 -5.04 17.53 21.00
N VAL A 201 -3.96 16.74 20.93
CA VAL A 201 -2.58 17.24 21.03
C VAL A 201 -2.26 18.14 19.83
N MET A 202 -2.63 17.72 18.62
CA MET A 202 -2.38 18.50 17.40
C MET A 202 -3.19 19.80 17.36
N THR A 203 -4.40 19.82 17.90
CA THR A 203 -5.21 21.05 18.03
C THR A 203 -4.49 22.08 18.91
N GLY A 204 -3.84 21.64 19.99
CA GLY A 204 -3.01 22.50 20.83
C GLY A 204 -1.74 23.02 20.13
N LEU A 205 -1.12 22.18 19.30
CA LEU A 205 0.10 22.50 18.54
C LEU A 205 -0.16 23.41 17.31
N VAL A 206 -1.31 23.24 16.67
CA VAL A 206 -1.62 23.78 15.33
C VAL A 206 -2.66 24.88 15.40
N ALA A 207 -2.84 25.51 16.57
CA ALA A 207 -3.78 26.62 16.78
C ALA A 207 -3.46 27.80 15.83
N ASN A 208 -4.07 27.77 14.63
CA ASN A 208 -4.00 28.70 13.48
C ASN A 208 -3.00 28.40 12.33
N GLY A 209 -2.55 27.17 12.05
CA GLY A 209 -1.55 26.91 10.97
C GLY A 209 -1.72 25.62 10.15
N SER A 210 -1.05 25.53 8.99
CA SER A 210 -1.14 24.47 7.95
C SER A 210 -0.53 23.10 8.32
N GLY A 211 -0.44 22.76 9.61
CA GLY A 211 0.35 21.64 10.10
C GLY A 211 1.87 21.85 9.96
N PHE A 212 2.66 20.80 10.18
CA PHE A 212 4.12 20.85 10.18
C PHE A 212 4.72 20.31 8.87
N SER A 213 5.78 20.96 8.38
CA SER A 213 6.47 20.60 7.13
C SER A 213 7.34 19.33 7.24
N SER A 214 7.67 18.89 8.45
CA SER A 214 8.43 17.66 8.71
C SER A 214 8.13 17.11 10.10
N LEU A 215 8.46 15.82 10.30
CA LEU A 215 8.41 15.19 11.63
C LEU A 215 9.34 15.91 12.62
N GLN A 216 10.50 16.35 12.16
CA GLN A 216 11.45 17.06 13.01
C GLN A 216 10.85 18.38 13.53
N ALA A 217 10.24 19.20 12.66
CA ALA A 217 9.60 20.45 13.06
C ALA A 217 8.44 20.20 14.05
N LEU A 218 7.70 19.10 13.86
CA LEU A 218 6.65 18.68 14.78
C LEU A 218 7.18 18.29 16.16
N VAL A 219 8.26 17.50 16.21
CA VAL A 219 8.89 17.07 17.47
C VAL A 219 9.49 18.26 18.21
N GLU A 220 10.22 19.13 17.51
CA GLU A 220 10.82 20.34 18.08
C GLU A 220 9.77 21.25 18.72
N GLU A 221 8.62 21.44 18.07
CA GLU A 221 7.53 22.24 18.61
C GLU A 221 6.84 21.58 19.80
N ALA A 222 6.67 20.26 19.79
CA ALA A 222 6.07 19.53 20.90
C ALA A 222 6.95 19.56 22.16
N ILE A 223 8.28 19.49 22.01
CA ILE A 223 9.24 19.71 23.10
C ILE A 223 9.16 21.16 23.60
N ARG A 224 9.12 22.15 22.69
CA ARG A 224 9.02 23.58 23.03
C ARG A 224 7.79 23.88 23.89
N LEU A 225 6.68 23.21 23.64
CA LEU A 225 5.43 23.35 24.40
C LEU A 225 5.33 22.42 25.63
N ALA A 226 6.39 21.68 25.96
CA ALA A 226 6.44 20.72 27.06
C ALA A 226 5.31 19.67 27.02
N LEU A 227 4.90 19.28 25.80
CA LEU A 227 3.91 18.22 25.59
C LEU A 227 4.54 16.83 25.61
N ILE A 228 5.82 16.76 25.26
CA ILE A 228 6.66 15.58 25.33
C ILE A 228 8.03 15.93 25.91
N ASP A 229 8.66 14.94 26.55
CA ASP A 229 10.05 15.06 26.99
C ASP A 229 11.01 14.95 25.79
N PRO A 230 12.18 15.62 25.82
CA PRO A 230 13.19 15.56 24.76
C PRO A 230 13.77 14.16 24.50
#